data_AF-A0A7X8AP51-F1
#
_entry.id   AF-A0A7X8AP51-F1
#
_cell.length_a   1.000
_cell.length_b   1.000
_cell.length_c   1.000
_cell.angle_alpha   90.00
_cell.angle_beta   90.00
_cell.angle_gamma   90.00
#
_symmetry.space_group_name_H-M   'P 1'
#
loop_
_entity.id
_entity.type
_entity.pdbx_description
1 polymer ?
#
loop_
_entity_poly.entity_id
_entity_poly.type
_entity_poly.pdbx_seq_one_letter_code
_entity_poly.pdbx_strand_id
1 'polypeptide(L)'
;MSAAENLVFLVDDARVHGRPVPCWRRPEWTAECVEQRALAVVRCGDCPQTIRAACRAAADEAHACWGVWAGVDYSERVNQTWRRTRR
;
A
#
# COMPACT_ATOMS: atom_id res chain seq x y z
N MET A 1 -10.33 -7.13 -14.48
CA MET A 1 -9.49 -6.08 -13.90
C MET A 1 -8.80 -6.65 -12.68
N SER A 2 -7.47 -6.69 -12.67
CA SER A 2 -6.66 -7.18 -11.55
C SER A 2 -6.72 -6.21 -10.37
N ALA A 3 -6.28 -6.65 -9.18
CA ALA A 3 -6.21 -5.76 -8.03
C ALA A 3 -5.21 -4.62 -8.25
N ALA A 4 -4.10 -4.90 -8.96
CA ALA A 4 -3.13 -3.89 -9.36
C ALA A 4 -3.73 -2.83 -10.31
N GLU A 5 -4.48 -3.25 -11.34
CA GLU A 5 -5.14 -2.33 -12.27
C GLU A 5 -6.16 -1.44 -11.55
N ASN A 6 -6.96 -2.02 -10.66
CA ASN A 6 -7.94 -1.28 -9.86
C ASN A 6 -7.26 -0.25 -8.94
N LEU A 7 -6.14 -0.63 -8.30
CA LEU A 7 -5.36 0.30 -7.47
C LEU A 7 -4.85 1.49 -8.30
N VAL A 8 -4.27 1.23 -9.48
CA VAL A 8 -3.77 2.29 -10.38
C VAL A 8 -4.89 3.25 -10.76
N PHE A 9 -6.04 2.72 -11.17
CA PHE A 9 -7.22 3.52 -11.51
C PHE A 9 -7.65 4.43 -10.35
N LEU A 10 -7.81 3.87 -9.15
CA LEU A 10 -8.25 4.63 -7.97
C LEU A 10 -7.25 5.69 -7.52
N VAL A 11 -5.95 5.41 -7.65
CA VAL A 11 -4.89 6.39 -7.36
C VAL A 11 -4.91 7.53 -8.36
N ASP A 12 -5.10 7.24 -9.65
CA ASP A 12 -5.16 8.27 -10.68
C ASP A 12 -6.39 9.17 -10.51
N ASP A 13 -7.57 8.56 -10.32
CA ASP A 13 -8.82 9.25 -10.02
C ASP A 13 -8.69 10.15 -8.78
N ALA A 14 -8.08 9.65 -7.70
CA ALA A 14 -7.80 10.45 -6.51
C ALA A 14 -6.91 11.67 -6.79
N ARG A 15 -5.89 11.51 -7.64
CA ARG A 15 -4.99 12.60 -8.00
C ARG A 15 -5.68 13.65 -8.87
N VAL A 16 -6.48 13.23 -9.85
CA VAL A 16 -7.28 14.14 -10.69
C VAL A 16 -8.23 14.98 -9.84
N HIS A 17 -8.80 14.38 -8.79
CA HIS A 17 -9.74 15.05 -7.87
C HIS A 17 -9.08 15.68 -6.64
N GLY A 18 -7.75 15.76 -6.57
CA GLY A 18 -7.03 16.39 -5.46
C GLY A 18 -7.19 15.70 -4.10
N ARG A 19 -7.59 14.43 -4.07
CA ARG A 19 -7.67 13.64 -2.84
C ARG A 19 -6.28 13.17 -2.42
N PRO A 20 -6.04 13.05 -1.11
CA PRO A 20 -4.72 12.68 -0.59
C PRO A 20 -4.30 11.28 -1.07
N VAL A 21 -3.14 11.21 -1.72
CA VAL A 21 -2.42 9.95 -2.02
C VAL A 21 -0.98 10.10 -1.50
N PRO A 22 -0.75 9.83 -0.21
CA PRO A 22 0.50 10.18 0.46
C PRO A 22 1.74 9.47 -0.07
N CYS A 23 1.57 8.32 -0.74
CA CYS A 23 2.66 7.55 -1.34
C CYS A 23 3.11 8.07 -2.71
N TRP A 24 2.35 8.97 -3.34
CA TRP A 24 2.65 9.42 -4.69
C TRP A 24 3.98 10.18 -4.74
N ARG A 25 4.90 9.73 -5.61
CA ARG A 25 6.25 10.31 -5.83
C ARG A 25 7.12 10.41 -4.57
N ARG A 26 6.96 9.45 -3.66
CA ARG A 26 7.60 9.48 -2.36
C ARG A 26 8.29 8.16 -2.04
N PRO A 27 9.58 8.16 -1.71
CA PRO A 27 10.36 6.93 -1.58
C PRO A 27 10.12 6.19 -0.26
N GLU A 28 9.48 6.81 0.74
CA GLU A 28 9.40 6.26 2.10
C GLU A 28 8.65 4.92 2.19
N TRP A 29 7.75 4.63 1.23
CA TRP A 29 6.99 3.38 1.15
C TRP A 29 7.84 2.18 0.70
N THR A 30 8.98 2.44 0.08
CA THR A 30 9.93 1.44 -0.41
C THR A 30 11.34 1.77 0.09
N ALA A 31 11.43 2.40 1.27
CA ALA A 31 12.72 2.68 1.89
C ALA A 31 13.30 1.41 2.50
N GLU A 32 14.64 1.27 2.45
CA GLU A 32 15.37 0.21 3.18
C GLU A 32 15.38 0.47 4.70
N CYS A 33 15.37 1.76 5.08
CA CYS A 33 15.35 2.22 6.46
C CYS A 33 13.98 1.96 7.13
N VAL A 34 14.00 1.29 8.28
CA VAL A 34 12.80 0.93 9.06
C VAL A 34 12.05 2.17 9.51
N GLU A 35 12.76 3.22 9.94
CA GLU A 35 12.18 4.48 10.43
C GLU A 35 11.41 5.21 9.32
N GLN A 36 11.92 5.15 8.09
CA GLN A 36 11.24 5.72 6.92
C GLN A 36 9.96 4.94 6.58
N ARG A 37 10.00 3.60 6.66
CA ARG A 37 8.79 2.79 6.48
C ARG A 37 7.78 3.00 7.62
N ALA A 38 8.23 3.15 8.86
CA ALA A 38 7.35 3.49 9.98
C ALA A 38 6.63 4.84 9.76
N LEU A 39 7.35 5.84 9.23
CA LEU A 39 6.75 7.12 8.85
C LEU A 39 5.74 6.97 7.69
N ALA A 40 6.04 6.14 6.69
CA ALA A 40 5.12 5.82 5.60
C ALA A 40 3.84 5.13 6.11
N VAL A 41 3.95 4.23 7.09
CA VAL A 41 2.80 3.58 7.76
C VAL A 41 1.87 4.63 8.38
N VAL A 42 2.42 5.60 9.10
CA VAL A 42 1.63 6.69 9.71
C VAL A 42 0.94 7.52 8.62
N ARG A 43 1.66 7.92 7.58
CA ARG A 43 1.13 8.74 6.48
C ARG A 43 0.06 8.03 5.67
N CYS A 44 0.04 6.71 5.61
CA CYS A 44 -1.08 5.97 5.03
C CYS A 44 -2.42 6.28 5.72
N GLY A 45 -2.43 6.82 6.94
CA GLY A 45 -3.62 7.32 7.64
C GLY A 45 -4.46 8.27 6.80
N ASP A 46 -3.82 9.14 6.02
CA ASP A 46 -4.49 10.16 5.21
C ASP A 46 -5.05 9.62 3.88
N CYS A 47 -4.72 8.38 3.52
CA CYS A 47 -5.16 7.79 2.27
C CYS A 47 -6.64 7.35 2.36
N PRO A 48 -7.48 7.65 1.35
CA PRO A 48 -8.87 7.22 1.31
C PRO A 48 -9.01 5.71 1.54
N GLN A 49 -10.01 5.31 2.33
CA GLN A 49 -10.21 3.91 2.72
C GLN A 49 -10.40 2.97 1.51
N THR A 50 -11.05 3.43 0.44
CA THR A 50 -11.21 2.67 -0.80
C THR A 50 -9.86 2.36 -1.47
N ILE A 51 -8.94 3.32 -1.48
CA ILE A 51 -7.58 3.14 -2.01
C ILE A 51 -6.77 2.23 -1.10
N ARG A 52 -6.90 2.37 0.23
CA ARG A 52 -6.23 1.47 1.19
C ARG A 52 -6.67 0.02 1.01
N ALA A 53 -7.96 -0.23 0.81
CA ALA A 53 -8.49 -1.57 0.56
C ALA A 53 -7.96 -2.15 -0.77
N ALA A 54 -7.97 -1.36 -1.86
CA ALA A 54 -7.39 -1.78 -3.13
C ALA A 54 -5.87 -2.00 -3.04
N CYS A 55 -5.15 -1.18 -2.28
CA CYS A 55 -3.73 -1.30 -2.03
C CYS A 55 -3.39 -2.61 -1.33
N ARG A 56 -4.20 -3.00 -0.33
CA ARG A 56 -4.08 -4.28 0.35
C ARG A 56 -4.30 -5.45 -0.62
N ALA A 57 -5.37 -5.41 -1.41
CA ALA A 57 -5.68 -6.45 -2.38
C ALA A 57 -4.55 -6.62 -3.42
N ALA A 58 -4.00 -5.51 -3.93
CA ALA A 58 -2.88 -5.54 -4.88
C ALA A 58 -1.60 -6.15 -4.25
N ALA A 59 -1.28 -5.79 -3.00
CA ALA A 59 -0.15 -6.35 -2.28
C ALA A 59 -0.29 -7.87 -2.08
N ASP A 60 -1.51 -8.32 -1.76
CA ASP A 60 -1.79 -9.74 -1.53
C ASP A 60 -1.81 -10.53 -2.85
N GLU A 61 -2.38 -10.00 -3.94
CA GLU A 61 -2.37 -10.60 -5.28
C GLU A 61 -0.94 -10.73 -5.84
N ALA A 62 -0.10 -9.72 -5.63
CA ALA A 62 1.30 -9.72 -6.06
C ALA A 62 2.24 -10.52 -5.14
N HIS A 63 1.73 -11.06 -4.03
CA HIS A 63 2.54 -11.64 -2.94
C HIS A 63 3.69 -10.74 -2.49
N ALA A 64 3.41 -9.45 -2.31
CA ALA A 64 4.41 -8.49 -1.86
C ALA A 64 5.09 -9.00 -0.57
N CYS A 65 6.41 -8.91 -0.54
CA CYS A 65 7.24 -9.35 0.59
C CYS A 65 7.99 -8.20 1.26
N TRP A 66 7.79 -6.97 0.79
CA TRP A 66 8.54 -5.79 1.20
C TRP A 66 7.75 -4.51 0.92
N GLY A 67 8.12 -3.43 1.61
CA GLY A 67 7.53 -2.10 1.49
C GLY A 67 6.25 -1.92 2.31
N VAL A 68 5.71 -0.70 2.32
CA VAL A 68 4.49 -0.35 3.04
C VAL A 68 3.28 -0.44 2.12
N TRP A 69 2.29 -1.22 2.52
CA TRP A 69 1.05 -1.44 1.78
C TRP A 69 -0.14 -1.27 2.71
N ALA A 70 -1.12 -0.47 2.29
CA ALA A 70 -2.35 -0.18 3.05
C ALA A 70 -2.11 0.26 4.51
N GLY A 71 -0.98 0.92 4.78
CA GLY A 71 -0.56 1.34 6.12
C GLY A 71 -0.01 0.20 6.98
N VAL A 72 0.59 -0.81 6.36
CA VAL A 72 1.25 -1.93 7.03
C VAL A 72 2.59 -2.20 6.37
N ASP A 73 3.65 -2.42 7.14
CA ASP A 73 4.96 -2.80 6.60
C ASP A 73 4.98 -4.30 6.27
N TYR A 74 5.03 -4.63 4.98
CA TYR A 74 5.07 -6.01 4.48
C TYR A 74 6.46 -6.64 4.56
N SER A 75 7.50 -5.86 4.90
CA SER A 75 8.82 -6.43 5.22
C SER A 75 8.74 -7.34 6.45
N GLU A 76 7.79 -7.07 7.34
CA GLU A 76 7.44 -7.94 8.45
C GLU A 76 6.56 -9.11 7.97
N ARG A 77 7.09 -10.33 8.06
CA ARG A 77 6.40 -11.53 7.55
C ARG A 77 5.00 -11.73 8.14
N VAL A 78 4.77 -11.32 9.38
CA VAL A 78 3.47 -11.43 10.07
C VAL A 78 2.35 -10.62 9.41
N ASN A 79 2.72 -9.59 8.64
CA ASN A 79 1.81 -8.68 7.97
C ASN A 79 1.41 -9.14 6.54
N GLN A 80 2.14 -10.11 5.98
CA GLN A 80 1.93 -10.64 4.64
C GLN A 80 0.70 -11.56 4.63
N THR A 81 -0.44 -11.02 4.23
CA THR A 81 -1.74 -11.68 4.47
C THR A 81 -2.00 -12.84 3.54
N TRP A 82 -1.54 -12.73 2.30
CA TRP A 82 -1.54 -13.83 1.33
C TRP A 82 -0.89 -15.13 1.83
N ARG A 83 0.00 -15.06 2.83
CA ARG A 83 0.57 -16.27 3.47
C ARG A 83 -0.43 -17.02 4.33
N ARG A 84 -1.43 -16.34 4.89
CA ARG A 84 -2.45 -16.93 5.76
C ARG A 84 -3.56 -17.58 4.95
N THR A 85 -3.88 -17.02 3.79
CA THR A 85 -4.94 -17.49 2.89
C THR A 85 -4.58 -18.75 2.09
N ARG A 86 -3.31 -19.19 2.11
CA ARG A 86 -2.80 -20.37 1.40
C ARG A 86 -2.67 -21.63 2.28
N ARG A 87 -3.27 -21.65 3.48
CA ARG A 87 -3.30 -22.82 4.36
C ARG A 87 -4.61 -23.59 4.23
#